data_AF-E2BR12-F1
#
_entry.id   AF-E2BR12-F1
#
_cell.length_a   1.000
_cell.length_b   1.000
_cell.length_c   1.000
_cell.angle_alpha   90.00
_cell.angle_beta   90.00
_cell.angle_gamma   90.00
#
_symmetry.space_group_name_H-M   'P 1'
#
loop_
_entity.id
_entity.type
_entity.pdbx_description
1 polymer ?
#
loop_
_entity_poly.entity_id
_entity_poly.type
_entity_poly.pdbx_seq_one_letter_code
_entity_poly.pdbx_strand_id
1 'polypeptide(L)' 'YAVVVRQFLTDTFPNRWITRCEKIEWPSKSPDLSPLDYLWGYVENNVYGTKPVSLADLRERILHQVNLISPEMRRNV' A
#
# COMPACT_ATOMS: atom_id res chain seq x y z
N TYR A 1 21.45 -17.34 12.02
CA TYR A 1 20.09 -17.65 11.52
C TYR A 1 19.54 -16.62 10.52
N ALA A 2 19.58 -15.30 10.78
CA ALA A 2 18.99 -14.32 9.87
C ALA A 2 19.73 -14.08 8.53
N VAL A 3 21.04 -14.37 8.45
CA VAL A 3 21.87 -14.08 7.25
C VAL A 3 21.52 -14.97 6.06
N VAL A 4 21.29 -16.27 6.30
CA VAL A 4 20.95 -17.23 5.24
C VAL A 4 19.61 -16.89 4.58
N VAL A 5 18.61 -16.53 5.40
CA VAL A 5 17.29 -16.11 4.91
C VAL A 5 17.37 -14.81 4.12
N ARG A 6 18.18 -13.84 4.56
CA ARG A 6 18.43 -12.60 3.81
C ARG A 6 19.08 -12.87 2.46
N GLN A 7 20.10 -13.74 2.43
CA GLN A 7 20.78 -14.09 1.20
C GLN A 7 19.82 -14.74 0.18
N PHE A 8 19.01 -15.70 0.64
CA PHE A 8 18.00 -16.35 -0.18
C PHE A 8 16.97 -15.35 -0.75
N LEU A 9 16.47 -14.43 0.09
CA LEU A 9 15.51 -13.41 -0.35
C LEU A 9 16.12 -12.39 -1.30
N THR A 10 17.39 -12.02 -1.10
CA THR A 10 18.13 -11.13 -2.02
C THR A 10 18.28 -11.76 -3.40
N ASP A 11 18.64 -13.06 -3.44
CA ASP A 11 18.83 -13.82 -4.67
C ASP A 11 17.50 -14.05 -5.42
N THR A 12 16.44 -14.38 -4.68
CA THR A 12 15.13 -14.66 -5.26
C THR A 12 14.40 -13.39 -5.69
N PHE A 13 14.58 -12.27 -4.98
CA PHE A 13 13.83 -11.02 -5.18
C PHE A 13 14.73 -9.78 -5.20
N PRO A 14 15.62 -9.64 -6.20
CA PRO A 14 16.51 -8.50 -6.32
C PRO A 14 15.70 -7.20 -6.44
N ASN A 15 16.04 -6.19 -5.62
CA ASN A 15 15.39 -4.87 -5.56
C ASN A 15 13.88 -4.88 -5.25
N ARG A 16 13.31 -6.01 -4.83
CA ARG A 16 11.89 -6.15 -4.47
C ARG A 16 11.67 -6.55 -3.02
N TRP A 17 12.73 -6.97 -2.33
CA TRP A 17 12.69 -7.32 -0.92
C TRP A 17 13.10 -6.12 -0.07
N ILE A 18 12.29 -5.76 0.92
CA ILE A 18 12.53 -4.60 1.79
C ILE A 18 13.15 -5.09 3.09
N THR A 19 14.32 -4.56 3.41
CA THR A 19 15.13 -4.92 4.58
C THR A 19 15.34 -3.69 5.45
N ARG A 20 15.38 -3.88 6.77
CA ARG A 20 15.62 -2.80 7.75
C ARG A 20 16.99 -2.09 7.63
N CYS A 21 17.86 -2.50 6.70
CA CYS A 21 19.20 -1.96 6.49
C CYS A 21 19.53 -1.64 5.02
N GLU A 22 18.55 -1.67 4.11
CA GLU A 22 18.79 -1.20 2.73
C GLU A 22 18.49 0.31 2.57
N LYS A 23 18.87 0.86 1.42
CA LYS A 23 18.93 2.29 1.05
C LYS A 23 17.66 3.12 1.35
N ILE A 24 16.52 2.47 1.58
CA ILE A 24 15.28 3.11 2.05
C ILE A 24 15.08 2.65 3.49
N GLU A 25 15.67 3.38 4.42
CA GLU A 25 15.42 3.19 5.85
C GLU A 25 13.97 3.62 6.13
N TRP A 26 13.06 2.65 6.15
CA TRP A 26 11.71 2.87 6.65
C TRP A 26 11.78 3.04 8.17
N PRO A 27 11.38 4.19 8.72
CA PRO A 27 11.32 4.35 10.16
C PRO A 27 10.30 3.36 10.74
N SER A 28 10.60 2.83 11.92
CA SER A 28 9.64 2.05 12.70
C SER A 28 8.37 2.86 12.94
N LYS A 29 7.22 2.36 12.46
CA LYS A 29 5.89 2.99 12.53
C LYS A 29 5.75 4.31 11.73
N SER A 30 6.01 4.28 10.43
CA SER A 30 5.59 5.38 9.55
C SER A 30 4.55 4.93 8.51
N PRO A 31 3.35 4.50 8.93
CA PRO A 31 2.21 4.40 8.01
C PRO A 31 1.88 5.77 7.39
N ASP A 32 2.28 6.88 8.01
CA ASP A 32 2.05 8.23 7.47
C ASP A 32 3.00 8.62 6.30
N LEU A 33 4.10 7.89 6.10
CA LEU A 33 5.09 8.19 5.06
C LEU A 33 4.93 7.33 3.81
N SER A 34 4.01 6.36 3.83
CA SER A 34 3.66 5.60 2.64
C SER A 34 2.55 6.34 1.90
N PRO A 35 2.79 6.81 0.68
CA PRO A 35 1.75 7.40 -0.15
C PRO A 35 0.57 6.46 -0.37
N LEU A 36 0.80 5.14 -0.26
CA LEU A 36 -0.23 4.11 -0.35
C LEU A 36 -1.14 4.08 0.89
N ASP A 37 -0.60 4.31 2.09
CA ASP A 37 -1.39 4.33 3.33
C ASP A 37 -2.31 5.57 3.36
N TYR A 38 -1.82 6.72 2.87
CA TYR A 38 -2.68 7.91 2.64
C TYR A 38 -3.80 7.63 1.63
N LEU A 39 -3.45 6.99 0.52
CA LEU A 39 -4.41 6.61 -0.51
C LEU A 39 -5.47 5.64 0.04
N TRP A 40 -5.03 4.66 0.83
CA TRP A 40 -5.90 3.66 1.43
C TRP A 40 -6.87 4.30 2.42
N GLY A 41 -6.40 5.20 3.29
CA GLY A 41 -7.27 5.97 4.19
C GLY A 41 -8.32 6.80 3.45
N TYR A 42 -7.96 7.39 2.31
CA TYR A 42 -8.92 8.10 1.45
C TYR A 42 -9.98 7.17 0.85
N VAL A 43 -9.58 5.99 0.36
CA VAL A 43 -10.50 4.99 -0.21
C VAL A 43 -11.42 4.44 0.88
N GLU A 44 -10.88 4.12 2.05
CA GLU A 44 -11.64 3.57 3.18
C GLU A 44 -12.72 4.56 3.64
N ASN A 45 -12.37 5.84 3.84
CA ASN A 45 -13.32 6.87 4.22
C ASN A 45 -14.47 7.02 3.20
N ASN A 46 -14.18 6.94 1.90
CA ASN A 46 -15.20 7.06 0.85
C ASN A 46 -16.07 5.80 0.71
N VAL A 47 -15.50 4.61 0.88
CA VAL A 47 -16.21 3.33 0.77
C VAL A 47 -17.11 3.11 1.98
N TYR A 48 -16.64 3.42 3.20
CA TYR A 48 -17.39 3.23 4.44
C TYR A 48 -18.27 4.42 4.84
N GLY A 49 -18.10 5.59 4.23
CA GLY A 49 -19.02 6.73 4.41
C GLY A 49 -20.46 6.42 4.02
N THR A 50 -20.67 5.42 3.14
CA THR A 50 -21.98 4.84 2.85
C THR A 50 -21.96 3.35 3.18
N LYS A 51 -22.90 2.87 4.00
CA LYS A 51 -22.91 1.46 4.42
C LYS A 51 -23.10 0.55 3.20
N PRO A 52 -22.13 -0.33 2.88
CA PRO A 52 -22.26 -1.24 1.75
C PRO A 52 -23.32 -2.30 2.05
N VAL A 53 -24.12 -2.63 1.04
CA VAL A 53 -25.28 -3.54 1.17
C VAL A 53 -24.88 -4.99 0.95
N SER A 54 -23.79 -5.23 0.20
CA SER A 54 -23.26 -6.57 -0.07
C SER A 54 -21.75 -6.54 -0.36
N LEU A 55 -21.10 -7.71 -0.37
CA LEU A 55 -19.70 -7.84 -0.77
C LEU A 55 -19.44 -7.45 -2.24
N ALA A 56 -20.41 -7.67 -3.13
CA ALA A 56 -20.31 -7.27 -4.53
C ALA A 56 -20.33 -5.74 -4.67
N ASP A 57 -21.24 -5.09 -3.95
CA ASP A 57 -21.35 -3.63 -3.87
C ASP A 57 -20.10 -3.00 -3.23
N LEU A 58 -19.54 -3.62 -2.19
CA LEU A 58 -18.25 -3.20 -1.61
C LEU A 58 -17.12 -3.26 -2.65
N ARG A 59 -17.03 -4.36 -3.41
CA ARG A 59 -16.00 -4.54 -4.44
C ARG A 59 -16.14 -3.51 -5.56
N GLU A 60 -17.36 -3.28 -6.03
CA GLU A 60 -17.65 -2.30 -7.07
C GLU A 60 -17.29 -0.88 -6.60
N ARG A 61 -17.62 -0.52 -5.35
CA ARG A 61 -17.25 0.77 -4.75
C ARG A 61 -15.75 0.95 -4.64
N ILE A 62 -15.01 -0.07 -4.20
CA ILE A 62 -13.54 -0.01 -4.14
C ILE A 62 -12.97 0.23 -5.53
N LEU A 63 -13.41 -0.53 -6.54
CA LEU A 63 -12.95 -0.36 -7.91
C LEU A 63 -13.30 1.01 -8.48
N HIS A 64 -14.52 1.50 -8.21
CA HIS A 64 -14.95 2.83 -8.63
C HIS A 64 -14.11 3.92 -7.99
N GLN A 65 -13.87 3.87 -6.67
CA GLN A 65 -13.02 4.83 -5.97
C GLN A 65 -11.58 4.79 -6.47
N VAL A 66 -11.01 3.60 -6.68
CA VAL A 66 -9.64 3.46 -7.22
C VAL A 66 -9.53 4.02 -8.65
N ASN A 67 -10.57 3.89 -9.46
CA ASN A 67 -10.60 4.48 -10.81
C ASN A 67 -10.78 6.01 -10.79
N LEU A 68 -11.48 6.56 -9.79
CA LEU A 68 -11.62 7.99 -9.58
C LEU A 68 -10.33 8.67 -9.11
N ILE A 69 -9.38 7.91 -8.55
CA ILE A 69 -8.05 8.40 -8.20
C ILE A 69 -7.32 8.75 -9.52
N SER A 70 -7.47 10.02 -9.89
CA SER A 70 -6.85 10.64 -11.05
C SER A 70 -5.33 10.50 -10.99
N PRO A 71 -4.62 10.40 -12.14
CA PRO A 71 -3.16 10.41 -12.19
C PRO A 71 -2.52 11.60 -11.46
N GLU A 72 -3.26 12.68 -11.19
CA GLU A 72 -2.81 13.80 -10.37
C GLU A 72 -2.59 13.43 -8.89
N MET A 73 -3.45 12.60 -8.29
CA MET A 73 -3.27 12.09 -6.92
C MET A 73 -2.11 11.09 -6.83
N ARG A 74 -1.74 10.43 -7.95
CA ARG A 74 -0.55 9.56 -8.03
C ARG A 74 0.76 10.32 -8.14
N ARG A 75 0.72 11.62 -8.46
CA ARG A 75 1.92 12.47 -8.66
C ARG A 75 2.36 13.22 -7.40
N ASN A 76 1.48 13.38 -6.41
CA ASN A 76 1.81 13.98 -5.11
C ASN A 76 2.28 12.93 -4.08
N VAL A 77 2.96 11.91 -4.59
CA VAL A 77 3.49 10.73 -3.90
C VAL A 77 5.01 10.84 -3.89
#